data_AF-A0A1U7XE40-F1
#
_entry.id   AF-A0A1U7XE40-F1
#
_cell.length_a   1.000
_cell.length_b   1.000
_cell.length_c   1.000
_cell.angle_alpha   90.00
_cell.angle_beta   90.00
_cell.angle_gamma   90.00
#
_symmetry.space_group_name_H-M   'P 1'
#
loop_
_entity.id
_entity.type
_entity.pdbx_description
1 polymer ?
#
loop_
_entity_poly.entity_id
_entity_poly.type
_entity_poly.pdbx_seq_one_letter_code
_entity_poly.pdbx_strand_id
1 'polypeptide(L)'
;MEKVINNMFGGWKYITNLDHHYNGRVVVAWRPDYYQVKYISGTAQSITGLVTDVVLQKEFYITVVYAFNTREERRSLWQHLESMSGGIKQPWLVTGDFNSVLLADDRIGGNPVTMCEVVDFQECIDTCELMELPCGGSRYTWNDKYGDNRVFSKIDWAFVNREWMDYMPVIQAIYLVEGISDHCPLRISKDTGGGKRDKTFKYCNVWALHPQFKEVVTQGWQQQVAWYSMFQVVKKLKLLKKALKKLNHQHFRNILVEAEEDRAALNQAQNRLHSDPSNKALQEQETIMYHKFRNSSYLAKMFLLQRSKASWIKLGGDNIRYFYSVIRHKRLQQAIIQIKDHHGELTTDNASKTNVLVDYYETMLSKEGRRRAKTFHSFLKNCTTLNASQQMELIQPYTVKEVK
;
A
#
# COMPACT_ATOMS: atom_id res chain seq x y z
N MET A 1 38.31 16.10 4.02
CA MET A 1 37.21 15.13 3.87
C MET A 1 37.72 13.68 3.93
N GLU A 2 38.68 13.31 3.09
CA GLU A 2 39.24 11.95 3.01
C GLU A 2 39.76 11.38 4.35
N LYS A 3 40.51 12.15 5.15
CA LYS A 3 40.98 11.73 6.48
C LYS A 3 39.84 11.44 7.47
N VAL A 4 38.73 12.18 7.39
CA VAL A 4 37.55 11.99 8.26
C VAL A 4 36.79 10.74 7.83
N ILE A 5 36.56 10.59 6.51
CA ILE A 5 35.85 9.43 5.96
C ILE A 5 36.64 8.14 6.24
N ASN A 6 37.95 8.13 6.04
CA ASN A 6 38.78 6.95 6.31
C ASN A 6 38.80 6.56 7.79
N ASN A 7 38.74 7.53 8.71
CA ASN A 7 38.65 7.26 10.14
C ASN A 7 37.27 6.71 10.56
N MET A 8 36.19 7.18 9.92
CA MET A 8 34.82 6.78 10.26
C MET A 8 34.39 5.48 9.57
N PHE A 9 34.86 5.25 8.35
CA PHE A 9 34.41 4.20 7.45
C PHE A 9 35.58 3.38 6.90
N GLY A 10 36.53 3.00 7.74
CA GLY A 10 37.69 2.19 7.34
C GLY A 10 37.27 0.94 6.55
N GLY A 11 37.79 0.80 5.32
CA GLY A 11 37.46 -0.30 4.40
C GLY A 11 36.19 -0.11 3.55
N TRP A 12 35.48 1.01 3.70
CA TRP A 12 34.33 1.35 2.87
C TRP A 12 34.78 2.14 1.64
N LYS A 13 33.94 2.11 0.60
CA LYS A 13 34.05 3.03 -0.54
C LYS A 13 33.05 4.16 -0.37
N TYR A 14 33.29 5.29 -1.03
CA TYR A 14 32.40 6.44 -0.94
C TYR A 14 32.41 7.29 -2.22
N ILE A 15 31.34 8.08 -2.39
CA ILE A 15 31.22 9.17 -3.37
C ILE A 15 30.70 10.42 -2.64
N THR A 16 31.02 11.59 -3.17
CA THR A 16 30.62 12.89 -2.59
C THR A 16 30.18 13.83 -3.70
N ASN A 17 29.48 14.91 -3.35
CA ASN A 17 29.12 15.97 -4.31
C ASN A 17 30.08 17.16 -4.26
N LEU A 18 31.33 16.95 -3.81
CA LEU A 18 32.32 18.02 -3.68
C LEU A 18 32.58 18.75 -5.02
N ASP A 19 32.50 18.04 -6.14
CA ASP A 19 32.65 18.62 -7.49
C ASP A 19 31.49 19.57 -7.86
N HIS A 20 30.37 19.51 -7.14
CA HIS A 20 29.16 20.30 -7.38
C HIS A 20 28.89 21.35 -6.31
N HIS A 21 29.58 21.28 -5.17
CA HIS A 21 29.44 22.25 -4.09
C HIS A 21 30.72 22.31 -3.24
N TYR A 22 31.24 23.50 -3.00
CA TYR A 22 32.53 23.72 -2.33
C TYR A 22 32.68 23.05 -0.96
N ASN A 23 31.58 22.91 -0.20
CA ASN A 23 31.56 22.19 1.08
C ASN A 23 31.37 20.67 1.00
N GLY A 24 31.08 20.09 -0.18
CA GLY A 24 30.79 18.65 -0.35
C GLY A 24 29.77 18.13 0.66
N ARG A 25 28.53 18.60 0.54
CA ARG A 25 27.49 18.47 1.56
C ARG A 25 26.85 17.07 1.62
N VAL A 26 27.02 16.24 0.60
CA VAL A 26 26.46 14.88 0.53
C VAL A 26 27.59 13.87 0.41
N VAL A 27 27.55 12.84 1.25
CA VAL A 27 28.47 11.70 1.22
C VAL A 27 27.63 10.43 1.17
N VAL A 28 27.91 9.55 0.20
CA VAL A 28 27.34 8.21 0.12
C VAL A 28 28.48 7.22 0.31
N ALA A 29 28.48 6.51 1.42
CA ALA A 29 29.48 5.50 1.76
C ALA A 29 28.84 4.11 1.78
N TRP A 30 29.58 3.09 1.32
CA TRP A 30 29.11 1.71 1.27
C TRP A 30 30.21 0.69 1.49
N ARG A 31 29.82 -0.50 1.96
CA ARG A 31 30.71 -1.65 2.05
C ARG A 31 30.75 -2.41 0.72
N PRO A 32 31.93 -2.60 0.11
CA PRO A 32 32.04 -3.27 -1.18
C PRO A 32 31.62 -4.75 -1.14
N ASP A 33 31.65 -5.37 0.05
CA ASP A 33 31.20 -6.77 0.24
C ASP A 33 29.70 -6.96 0.00
N TYR A 34 28.91 -5.90 0.19
CA TYR A 34 27.44 -5.93 0.09
C TYR A 34 26.92 -5.16 -1.11
N TYR A 35 27.59 -4.06 -1.46
CA TYR A 35 27.11 -3.13 -2.47
C TYR A 35 28.23 -2.72 -3.41
N GLN A 36 27.91 -2.61 -4.70
CA GLN A 36 28.71 -1.86 -5.66
C GLN A 36 27.91 -0.64 -6.06
N VAL A 37 28.52 0.54 -5.97
CA VAL A 37 27.86 1.81 -6.32
C VAL A 37 28.61 2.47 -7.46
N LYS A 38 27.91 2.69 -8.57
CA LYS A 38 28.40 3.46 -9.71
C LYS A 38 27.78 4.85 -9.66
N TYR A 39 28.60 5.89 -9.64
CA TYR A 39 28.13 7.27 -9.76
C TYR A 39 27.45 7.49 -11.12
N ILE A 40 26.28 8.14 -11.12
CA ILE A 40 25.50 8.44 -12.32
C ILE A 40 25.42 9.95 -12.54
N SER A 41 25.03 10.70 -11.52
CA SER A 41 24.92 12.15 -11.58
C SER A 41 25.02 12.75 -10.17
N GLY A 42 25.23 14.05 -10.11
CA GLY A 42 25.36 14.81 -8.87
C GLY A 42 25.00 16.27 -9.12
N THR A 43 24.54 16.92 -8.06
CA THR A 43 24.24 18.35 -8.01
C THR A 43 24.70 18.91 -6.65
N ALA A 44 24.57 20.21 -6.46
CA ALA A 44 24.80 20.83 -5.16
C ALA A 44 23.87 20.28 -4.04
N GLN A 45 22.73 19.69 -4.42
CA GLN A 45 21.67 19.23 -3.51
C GLN A 45 21.47 17.70 -3.51
N SER A 46 22.16 16.95 -4.37
CA SER A 46 21.93 15.51 -4.47
C SER A 46 23.09 14.73 -5.09
N ILE A 47 23.12 13.42 -4.85
CA ILE A 47 23.94 12.44 -5.57
C ILE A 47 23.04 11.30 -6.01
N THR A 48 23.17 10.89 -7.27
CA THR A 48 22.51 9.71 -7.81
C THR A 48 23.55 8.65 -8.18
N GLY A 49 23.34 7.44 -7.67
CA GLY A 49 24.15 6.27 -7.99
C GLY A 49 23.29 5.09 -8.45
N LEU A 50 23.86 4.23 -9.28
CA LEU A 50 23.34 2.90 -9.55
C LEU A 50 23.98 1.94 -8.55
N VAL A 51 23.15 1.29 -7.75
CA VAL A 51 23.56 0.35 -6.70
C VAL A 51 23.28 -1.06 -7.16
N THR A 52 24.29 -1.91 -7.11
CA THR A 52 24.19 -3.35 -7.27
C THR A 52 24.28 -4.00 -5.89
N ASP A 53 23.19 -4.62 -5.42
CA ASP A 53 23.20 -5.43 -4.20
C ASP A 53 23.81 -6.79 -4.54
N VAL A 54 25.01 -7.05 -4.01
CA VAL A 54 25.82 -8.24 -4.30
C VAL A 54 25.13 -9.52 -3.81
N VAL A 55 24.35 -9.43 -2.74
CA VAL A 55 23.68 -10.59 -2.14
C VAL A 55 22.39 -10.91 -2.90
N LEU A 56 21.60 -9.89 -3.24
CA LEU A 56 20.34 -10.07 -3.95
C LEU A 56 20.50 -10.24 -5.47
N GLN A 57 21.66 -9.90 -6.02
CA GLN A 57 21.90 -9.84 -7.46
C GLN A 57 20.86 -8.96 -8.16
N LYS A 58 20.58 -7.79 -7.56
CA LYS A 58 19.61 -6.81 -8.06
C LYS A 58 20.24 -5.43 -8.12
N GLU A 59 19.79 -4.66 -9.10
CA GLU A 59 20.21 -3.28 -9.29
C GLU A 59 19.07 -2.30 -9.07
N PHE A 60 19.39 -1.16 -8.49
CA PHE A 60 18.46 -0.07 -8.28
C PHE A 60 19.20 1.27 -8.28
N TYR A 61 18.51 2.33 -8.69
CA TYR A 61 19.01 3.69 -8.53
C TYR A 61 18.77 4.15 -7.10
N ILE A 62 19.74 4.86 -6.52
CA ILE A 62 19.56 5.63 -5.30
C ILE A 62 19.87 7.09 -5.58
N THR A 63 19.01 7.99 -5.12
CA THR A 63 19.27 9.43 -5.09
C THR A 63 19.24 9.90 -3.65
N VAL A 64 20.39 10.35 -3.16
CA VAL A 64 20.56 10.89 -1.81
C VAL A 64 20.49 12.41 -1.89
N VAL A 65 19.56 13.00 -1.14
CA VAL A 65 19.21 14.41 -1.21
C VAL A 65 19.67 15.14 0.06
N TYR A 66 20.20 16.34 -0.13
CA TYR A 66 20.34 17.36 0.89
C TYR A 66 20.02 18.72 0.29
N ALA A 67 18.75 19.09 0.37
CA ALA A 67 18.20 20.25 -0.30
C ALA A 67 18.63 21.58 0.36
N PHE A 68 18.57 22.67 -0.40
CA PHE A 68 18.76 24.01 0.12
C PHE A 68 17.58 24.47 0.98
N ASN A 69 17.83 25.47 1.82
CA ASN A 69 16.89 25.91 2.85
C ASN A 69 15.78 26.81 2.27
N THR A 70 16.06 27.54 1.18
CA THR A 70 15.05 28.42 0.56
C THR A 70 14.25 27.68 -0.50
N ARG A 71 12.99 28.11 -0.70
CA ARG A 71 12.10 27.52 -1.70
C ARG A 71 12.64 27.67 -3.11
N GLU A 72 13.18 28.85 -3.41
CA GLU A 72 13.67 29.23 -4.73
C GLU A 72 14.84 28.34 -5.16
N GLU A 73 15.78 28.10 -4.25
CA GLU A 73 16.96 27.26 -4.51
C GLU A 73 16.58 25.78 -4.72
N ARG A 74 15.55 25.29 -4.01
CA ARG A 74 15.05 23.92 -4.16
C ARG A 74 14.43 23.63 -5.53
N ARG A 75 13.98 24.64 -6.28
CA ARG A 75 13.39 24.42 -7.62
C ARG A 75 14.32 23.66 -8.58
N SER A 76 15.62 23.92 -8.49
CA SER A 76 16.62 23.21 -9.30
C SER A 76 16.71 21.72 -8.96
N LEU A 77 16.50 21.34 -7.70
CA LEU A 77 16.42 19.95 -7.26
C LEU A 77 15.15 19.28 -7.81
N TRP A 78 13.99 19.96 -7.74
CA TRP A 78 12.72 19.43 -8.26
C TRP A 78 12.81 19.11 -9.75
N GLN A 79 13.27 20.07 -10.55
CA GLN A 79 13.49 19.89 -11.98
C GLN A 79 14.47 18.75 -12.29
N HIS A 80 15.52 18.61 -11.48
CA HIS A 80 16.48 17.51 -11.63
C HIS A 80 15.84 16.14 -11.38
N LEU A 81 15.05 16.00 -10.31
CA LEU A 81 14.35 14.75 -9.99
C LEU A 81 13.34 14.38 -11.07
N GLU A 82 12.56 15.35 -11.57
CA GLU A 82 11.59 15.15 -12.65
C GLU A 82 12.28 14.70 -13.96
N SER A 83 13.38 15.34 -14.32
CA SER A 83 14.19 14.96 -15.48
C SER A 83 14.70 13.53 -15.37
N MET A 84 15.19 13.13 -14.19
CA MET A 84 15.65 11.75 -13.96
C MET A 84 14.52 10.75 -13.97
N SER A 85 13.35 11.06 -13.39
CA SER A 85 12.18 10.17 -13.41
C SER A 85 11.75 9.82 -14.84
N GLY A 86 11.85 10.79 -15.76
CA GLY A 86 11.64 10.56 -17.19
C GLY A 86 12.53 9.46 -17.78
N GLY A 87 13.79 9.37 -17.33
CA GLY A 87 14.80 8.44 -17.85
C GLY A 87 14.93 7.12 -17.08
N ILE A 88 14.67 7.09 -15.77
CA ILE A 88 14.83 5.89 -14.94
C ILE A 88 13.62 4.98 -15.13
N LYS A 89 13.86 3.73 -15.57
CA LYS A 89 12.83 2.68 -15.74
C LYS A 89 13.11 1.45 -14.88
N GLN A 90 13.97 1.61 -13.88
CA GLN A 90 14.42 0.60 -12.93
C GLN A 90 13.97 0.99 -11.52
N PRO A 91 14.03 0.08 -10.53
CA PRO A 91 13.78 0.42 -9.14
C PRO A 91 14.58 1.66 -8.71
N TRP A 92 13.91 2.62 -8.11
CA TRP A 92 14.51 3.87 -7.68
C TRP A 92 14.11 4.19 -6.25
N LEU A 93 15.10 4.48 -5.41
CA LEU A 93 14.96 4.97 -4.04
C LEU A 93 15.47 6.42 -3.98
N VAL A 94 14.63 7.35 -3.55
CA VAL A 94 14.98 8.75 -3.33
C VAL A 94 14.86 9.05 -1.85
N THR A 95 15.93 9.52 -1.21
CA THR A 95 15.92 9.69 0.24
C THR A 95 16.87 10.78 0.72
N GLY A 96 16.59 11.37 1.86
CA GLY A 96 17.45 12.35 2.51
C GLY A 96 16.66 13.52 3.07
N ASP A 97 17.35 14.63 3.32
CA ASP A 97 16.77 15.86 3.84
C ASP A 97 16.34 16.76 2.68
N PHE A 98 15.03 16.97 2.56
CA PHE A 98 14.43 17.79 1.52
C PHE A 98 14.19 19.23 1.94
N ASN A 99 14.44 19.59 3.22
CA ASN A 99 14.12 20.90 3.78
C ASN A 99 12.70 21.40 3.43
N SER A 100 11.76 20.48 3.27
CA SER A 100 10.38 20.76 2.85
C SER A 100 9.42 19.75 3.47
N VAL A 101 8.26 20.26 3.88
CA VAL A 101 7.14 19.50 4.43
C VAL A 101 6.17 19.13 3.31
N LEU A 102 5.43 18.01 3.43
CA LEU A 102 4.43 17.62 2.44
C LEU A 102 3.00 17.98 2.87
N LEU A 103 2.73 18.03 4.18
CA LEU A 103 1.40 18.29 4.73
C LEU A 103 1.48 19.37 5.81
N ALA A 104 0.34 20.01 6.09
CA ALA A 104 0.28 21.00 7.17
C ALA A 104 0.68 20.40 8.54
N ASP A 105 0.27 19.15 8.79
CA ASP A 105 0.55 18.41 10.03
C ASP A 105 2.00 17.89 10.11
N ASP A 106 2.82 18.10 9.08
CA ASP A 106 4.26 17.77 9.12
C ASP A 106 5.08 18.80 9.89
N ARG A 107 4.47 19.87 10.40
CA ARG A 107 5.09 20.79 11.35
C ARG A 107 4.19 21.01 12.56
N ILE A 108 4.81 21.10 13.72
CA ILE A 108 4.18 21.57 14.96
C ILE A 108 5.05 22.64 15.61
N GLY A 109 4.41 23.66 16.16
CA GLY A 109 5.07 24.88 16.63
C GLY A 109 5.40 25.84 15.48
N GLY A 110 5.77 27.07 15.84
CA GLY A 110 6.10 28.12 14.89
C GLY A 110 4.89 28.57 14.05
N ASN A 111 5.17 29.04 12.83
CA ASN A 111 4.14 29.50 11.91
C ASN A 111 3.40 28.31 11.26
N PRO A 112 2.07 28.43 11.04
CA PRO A 112 1.31 27.47 10.27
C PRO A 112 1.92 27.26 8.88
N VAL A 113 1.99 26.00 8.44
CA VAL A 113 2.46 25.64 7.10
C VAL A 113 1.49 26.21 6.07
N THR A 114 2.03 26.92 5.08
CA THR A 114 1.28 27.50 3.99
C THR A 114 1.28 26.61 2.75
N MET A 115 0.29 26.76 1.87
CA MET A 115 0.24 26.00 0.61
C MET A 115 1.48 26.26 -0.28
N CYS A 116 2.04 27.47 -0.22
CA CYS A 116 3.25 27.83 -0.94
C CYS A 116 4.49 27.02 -0.51
N GLU A 117 4.50 26.46 0.71
CA GLU A 117 5.62 25.64 1.21
C GLU A 117 5.55 24.19 0.77
N VAL A 118 4.34 23.67 0.47
CA VAL A 118 4.10 22.25 0.16
C VAL A 118 3.92 22.00 -1.34
N VAL A 119 3.35 22.95 -2.10
CA VAL A 119 2.84 22.69 -3.45
C VAL A 119 3.95 22.26 -4.41
N ASP A 120 5.08 22.97 -4.45
CA ASP A 120 6.19 22.65 -5.35
C ASP A 120 6.76 21.25 -5.07
N PHE A 121 6.80 20.84 -3.79
CA PHE A 121 7.32 19.53 -3.41
C PHE A 121 6.32 18.40 -3.70
N GLN A 122 5.03 18.63 -3.41
CA GLN A 122 3.95 17.70 -3.77
C GLN A 122 3.91 17.44 -5.28
N GLU A 123 3.94 18.50 -6.09
CA GLU A 123 3.94 18.41 -7.55
C GLU A 123 5.14 17.63 -8.07
N CYS A 124 6.33 17.84 -7.50
CA CYS A 124 7.53 17.09 -7.87
C CYS A 124 7.38 15.59 -7.57
N ILE A 125 6.93 15.23 -6.37
CA ILE A 125 6.71 13.83 -5.96
C ILE A 125 5.66 13.16 -6.85
N ASP A 126 4.56 13.84 -7.13
CA ASP A 126 3.49 13.35 -7.98
C ASP A 126 3.96 13.17 -9.44
N THR A 127 4.69 14.15 -9.99
CA THR A 127 5.26 14.11 -11.35
C THR A 127 6.25 12.97 -11.50
N CYS A 128 7.04 12.71 -10.45
CA CYS A 128 8.01 11.63 -10.44
C CYS A 128 7.36 10.25 -10.19
N GLU A 129 6.05 10.18 -9.94
CA GLU A 129 5.31 8.97 -9.51
C GLU A 129 5.95 8.29 -8.28
N LEU A 130 6.50 9.11 -7.38
CA LEU A 130 7.18 8.65 -6.18
C LEU A 130 6.17 8.38 -5.05
N MET A 131 6.40 7.30 -4.32
CA MET A 131 5.56 6.88 -3.20
C MET A 131 6.38 6.85 -1.92
N GLU A 132 5.88 7.48 -0.86
CA GLU A 132 6.53 7.42 0.44
C GLU A 132 6.61 5.97 0.93
N LEU A 133 7.78 5.57 1.43
CA LEU A 133 7.92 4.29 2.10
C LEU A 133 7.08 4.26 3.37
N PRO A 134 6.51 3.08 3.73
CA PRO A 134 5.90 2.89 5.03
C PRO A 134 6.91 3.26 6.11
N CYS A 135 6.53 4.20 6.97
CA CYS A 135 7.42 4.78 7.95
C CYS A 135 6.98 4.50 9.39
N GLY A 136 7.95 4.45 10.29
CA GLY A 136 7.78 4.34 11.74
C GLY A 136 8.87 5.11 12.48
N GLY A 137 8.86 5.03 13.80
CA GLY A 137 9.73 5.81 14.69
C GLY A 137 9.18 7.21 14.96
N SER A 138 10.10 8.18 15.07
CA SER A 138 9.80 9.60 15.32
C SER A 138 8.89 10.18 14.24
N ARG A 139 7.82 10.87 14.64
CA ARG A 139 6.84 11.49 13.71
C ARG A 139 7.42 12.70 12.96
N TYR A 140 8.23 13.49 13.65
CA TYR A 140 8.98 14.62 13.13
C TYR A 140 10.45 14.23 13.08
N THR A 141 11.16 14.76 12.10
CA THR A 141 12.53 14.34 11.79
C THR A 141 13.55 15.42 12.09
N TRP A 142 13.11 16.65 12.33
CA TRP A 142 13.94 17.78 12.69
C TRP A 142 13.30 18.60 13.80
N ASN A 143 14.12 19.22 14.67
CA ASN A 143 13.68 20.29 15.55
C ASN A 143 14.75 21.36 15.75
N ASP A 144 14.31 22.58 16.01
CA ASP A 144 15.19 23.75 16.16
C ASP A 144 16.08 23.72 17.41
N LYS A 145 15.87 22.80 18.36
CA LYS A 145 16.57 22.70 19.65
C LYS A 145 16.49 23.97 20.52
N TYR A 146 15.58 24.90 20.24
CA TYR A 146 15.53 26.20 20.92
C TYR A 146 14.30 26.36 21.83
N GLY A 147 14.58 26.71 23.09
CA GLY A 147 13.60 27.25 24.04
C GLY A 147 12.43 26.32 24.40
N ASP A 148 11.40 26.94 24.98
CA ASP A 148 10.18 26.27 25.45
C ASP A 148 9.15 26.03 24.33
N ASN A 149 9.23 26.80 23.23
CA ASN A 149 8.32 26.73 22.08
C ASN A 149 9.00 26.13 20.84
N ARG A 150 9.52 24.90 20.99
CA ARG A 150 10.26 24.22 19.92
C ARG A 150 9.40 23.98 18.69
N VAL A 151 9.99 24.23 17.53
CA VAL A 151 9.43 23.82 16.24
C VAL A 151 9.93 22.43 15.90
N PHE A 152 9.01 21.53 15.59
CA PHE A 152 9.32 20.21 15.04
C PHE A 152 8.79 20.13 13.61
N SER A 153 9.59 19.59 12.68
CA SER A 153 9.18 19.39 11.29
C SER A 153 9.58 18.00 10.78
N LYS A 154 8.79 17.42 9.88
CA LYS A 154 9.17 16.25 9.08
C LYS A 154 9.68 16.75 7.73
N ILE A 155 10.99 16.71 7.55
CA ILE A 155 11.68 17.18 6.34
C ILE A 155 12.63 16.14 5.74
N ASP A 156 12.87 15.04 6.46
CA ASP A 156 13.61 13.89 5.98
C ASP A 156 12.64 12.85 5.42
N TRP A 157 12.83 12.46 4.16
CA TRP A 157 11.89 11.59 3.46
C TRP A 157 12.57 10.39 2.79
N ALA A 158 11.78 9.34 2.56
CA ALA A 158 12.19 8.17 1.79
C ALA A 158 11.06 7.78 0.84
N PHE A 159 11.35 7.83 -0.46
CA PHE A 159 10.40 7.53 -1.52
C PHE A 159 10.92 6.44 -2.42
N VAL A 160 10.00 5.67 -3.00
CA VAL A 160 10.30 4.69 -4.04
C VAL A 160 9.38 4.87 -5.23
N ASN A 161 9.87 4.55 -6.42
CA ASN A 161 9.02 4.47 -7.60
C ASN A 161 8.26 3.14 -7.66
N ARG A 162 7.43 3.00 -8.69
CA ARG A 162 6.65 1.80 -8.94
C ARG A 162 7.50 0.56 -9.20
N GLU A 163 8.60 0.72 -9.91
CA GLU A 163 9.50 -0.35 -10.32
C GLU A 163 10.11 -1.03 -9.08
N TRP A 164 10.40 -0.27 -8.02
CA TRP A 164 10.80 -0.83 -6.74
C TRP A 164 9.76 -1.84 -6.23
N MET A 165 8.48 -1.49 -6.29
CA MET A 165 7.41 -2.36 -5.82
C MET A 165 7.25 -3.62 -6.67
N ASP A 166 7.63 -3.57 -7.95
CA ASP A 166 7.56 -4.70 -8.87
C ASP A 166 8.74 -5.67 -8.69
N TYR A 167 9.94 -5.13 -8.48
CA TYR A 167 11.17 -5.92 -8.61
C TYR A 167 11.99 -6.02 -7.33
N MET A 168 11.77 -5.17 -6.32
CA MET A 168 12.58 -5.14 -5.10
C MET A 168 11.84 -5.71 -3.89
N PRO A 169 12.58 -6.14 -2.85
CA PRO A 169 11.98 -6.54 -1.58
C PRO A 169 11.16 -5.39 -0.95
N VAL A 170 10.16 -5.77 -0.16
CA VAL A 170 9.43 -4.81 0.68
C VAL A 170 10.40 -4.25 1.72
N ILE A 171 10.47 -2.92 1.78
CA ILE A 171 11.28 -2.17 2.73
C ILE A 171 10.39 -1.17 3.49
N GLN A 172 10.90 -0.71 4.62
CA GLN A 172 10.27 0.32 5.46
C GLN A 172 11.33 1.34 5.90
N ALA A 173 10.88 2.56 6.15
CA ALA A 173 11.64 3.65 6.75
C ALA A 173 11.40 3.68 8.27
N ILE A 174 12.46 3.81 9.07
CA ILE A 174 12.36 4.00 10.52
C ILE A 174 13.17 5.22 10.89
N TYR A 175 12.49 6.26 11.39
CA TYR A 175 13.11 7.47 11.91
C TYR A 175 13.51 7.24 13.37
N LEU A 176 14.82 7.13 13.61
CA LEU A 176 15.38 6.92 14.95
C LEU A 176 15.32 8.21 15.77
N VAL A 177 15.49 8.10 17.08
CA VAL A 177 15.62 9.27 17.97
C VAL A 177 16.86 10.07 17.59
N GLU A 178 16.76 11.40 17.62
CA GLU A 178 17.76 12.33 17.08
C GLU A 178 19.09 12.34 17.83
N GLY A 179 19.10 11.88 19.08
CA GLY A 179 20.30 11.87 19.92
C GLY A 179 20.86 13.28 20.09
N ILE A 180 22.12 13.47 19.66
CA ILE A 180 22.81 14.76 19.73
C ILE A 180 22.55 15.68 18.52
N SER A 181 21.89 15.18 17.47
CA SER A 181 21.54 15.98 16.29
C SER A 181 20.19 16.67 16.49
N ASP A 182 19.98 17.73 15.73
CA ASP A 182 18.68 18.31 15.42
C ASP A 182 17.85 17.44 14.48
N HIS A 183 18.47 16.54 13.71
CA HIS A 183 17.81 15.56 12.84
C HIS A 183 17.73 14.15 13.43
N CYS A 184 16.65 13.44 13.09
CA CYS A 184 16.44 12.02 13.34
C CYS A 184 17.13 11.17 12.26
N PRO A 185 18.04 10.25 12.62
CA PRO A 185 18.62 9.32 11.65
C PRO A 185 17.54 8.46 10.99
N LEU A 186 17.50 8.44 9.65
CA LEU A 186 16.59 7.61 8.88
C LEU A 186 17.26 6.26 8.55
N ARG A 187 16.64 5.16 9.00
CA ARG A 187 17.05 3.79 8.69
C ARG A 187 16.06 3.12 7.75
N ILE A 188 16.53 2.70 6.58
CA ILE A 188 15.76 1.88 5.64
C ILE A 188 16.14 0.42 5.83
N SER A 189 15.14 -0.46 5.99
CA SER A 189 15.38 -1.89 6.22
C SER A 189 14.31 -2.74 5.54
N LYS A 190 14.64 -4.01 5.24
CA LYS A 190 13.66 -4.98 4.75
C LYS A 190 12.60 -5.21 5.82
N ASP A 191 11.34 -5.30 5.40
CA ASP A 191 10.28 -5.76 6.29
C ASP A 191 10.56 -7.23 6.63
N THR A 192 11.06 -7.48 7.85
CA THR A 192 11.35 -8.80 8.38
C THR A 192 10.11 -9.51 8.91
N GLY A 193 8.91 -9.02 8.57
CA GLY A 193 7.60 -9.59 8.88
C GLY A 193 7.36 -10.98 8.28
N GLY A 194 8.18 -11.93 8.70
CA GLY A 194 8.19 -13.33 8.31
C GLY A 194 6.91 -14.06 8.70
N GLY A 195 6.55 -15.00 7.83
CA GLY A 195 5.40 -15.88 7.94
C GLY A 195 4.44 -15.70 6.77
N LYS A 196 4.15 -16.80 6.06
CA LYS A 196 2.97 -16.88 5.18
C LYS A 196 1.75 -16.56 6.05
N ARG A 197 1.29 -15.30 6.05
CA ARG A 197 0.01 -14.96 6.66
C ARG A 197 -1.06 -15.74 5.94
N ASP A 198 -1.81 -16.54 6.70
CA ASP A 198 -2.98 -17.22 6.17
C ASP A 198 -3.94 -16.15 5.63
N LYS A 199 -4.18 -16.17 4.32
CA LYS A 199 -5.02 -15.16 3.69
C LYS A 199 -6.42 -15.28 4.28
N THR A 200 -6.86 -14.21 4.96
CA THR A 200 -8.23 -14.12 5.43
C THR A 200 -9.18 -14.28 4.25
N PHE A 201 -10.25 -15.05 4.46
CA PHE A 201 -11.24 -15.26 3.42
C PHE A 201 -11.95 -13.93 3.15
N LYS A 202 -11.91 -13.49 1.90
CA LYS A 202 -12.63 -12.32 1.42
C LYS A 202 -13.50 -12.76 0.26
N TYR A 203 -14.77 -12.39 0.30
CA TYR A 203 -15.70 -12.63 -0.79
C TYR A 203 -15.22 -11.92 -2.06
N CYS A 204 -15.28 -12.58 -3.22
CA CYS A 204 -14.96 -11.96 -4.48
C CYS A 204 -16.20 -11.81 -5.37
N ASN A 205 -16.47 -10.59 -5.83
CA ASN A 205 -17.70 -10.27 -6.55
C ASN A 205 -17.84 -11.06 -7.87
N VAL A 206 -16.71 -11.42 -8.50
CA VAL A 206 -16.69 -12.22 -9.73
C VAL A 206 -17.30 -13.62 -9.53
N TRP A 207 -17.32 -14.14 -8.30
CA TRP A 207 -17.93 -15.44 -8.03
C TRP A 207 -19.41 -15.43 -8.33
N ALA A 208 -20.12 -14.32 -8.09
CA ALA A 208 -21.55 -14.21 -8.36
C ALA A 208 -21.92 -14.37 -9.84
N LEU A 209 -20.96 -14.17 -10.73
CA LEU A 209 -21.13 -14.30 -12.18
C LEU A 209 -20.96 -15.76 -12.64
N HIS A 210 -20.40 -16.64 -11.80
CA HIS A 210 -20.23 -18.04 -12.17
C HIS A 210 -21.57 -18.77 -12.15
N PRO A 211 -21.92 -19.59 -13.18
CA PRO A 211 -23.18 -20.32 -13.21
C PRO A 211 -23.44 -21.18 -11.96
N GLN A 212 -22.39 -21.79 -11.41
CA GLN A 212 -22.50 -22.65 -10.22
C GLN A 212 -22.64 -21.89 -8.90
N PHE A 213 -22.50 -20.55 -8.87
CA PHE A 213 -22.47 -19.80 -7.61
C PHE A 213 -23.77 -19.93 -6.82
N LYS A 214 -24.91 -19.74 -7.48
CA LYS A 214 -26.23 -19.79 -6.83
C LYS A 214 -26.49 -21.16 -6.22
N GLU A 215 -26.12 -22.22 -6.94
CA GLU A 215 -26.21 -23.60 -6.45
C GLU A 215 -25.35 -23.82 -5.20
N VAL A 216 -24.08 -23.39 -5.24
CA VAL A 216 -23.14 -23.48 -4.10
C VAL A 216 -23.70 -22.78 -2.85
N VAL A 217 -24.31 -21.59 -3.02
CA VAL A 217 -24.93 -20.84 -1.92
C VAL A 217 -26.15 -21.57 -1.36
N THR A 218 -27.05 -22.04 -2.24
CA THR A 218 -28.25 -22.79 -1.84
C THR A 218 -27.90 -24.05 -1.08
N GLN A 219 -26.97 -24.86 -1.60
CA GLN A 219 -26.50 -26.09 -0.93
C GLN A 219 -25.87 -25.78 0.43
N GLY A 220 -25.10 -24.69 0.54
CA GLY A 220 -24.51 -24.26 1.81
C GLY A 220 -25.56 -23.86 2.86
N TRP A 221 -26.64 -23.21 2.44
CA TRP A 221 -27.72 -22.78 3.35
C TRP A 221 -28.70 -23.89 3.73
N GLN A 222 -28.91 -24.86 2.85
CA GLN A 222 -29.79 -26.01 3.10
C GLN A 222 -29.17 -27.07 4.02
N GLN A 223 -27.89 -26.96 4.39
CA GLN A 223 -27.28 -27.89 5.33
C GLN A 223 -27.97 -27.86 6.69
N GLN A 224 -28.30 -29.03 7.21
CA GLN A 224 -28.87 -29.17 8.55
C GLN A 224 -27.76 -29.00 9.59
N VAL A 225 -27.96 -28.04 10.50
CA VAL A 225 -27.05 -27.77 11.61
C VAL A 225 -27.88 -27.75 12.88
N ALA A 226 -27.61 -28.68 13.79
CA ALA A 226 -28.20 -28.66 15.13
C ALA A 226 -27.62 -27.50 15.97
N TRP A 227 -28.26 -27.17 17.09
CA TRP A 227 -27.98 -26.04 18.02
C TRP A 227 -28.82 -24.77 17.77
N TYR A 228 -28.64 -23.77 18.63
CA TYR A 228 -29.37 -22.51 18.62
C TYR A 228 -29.12 -21.68 17.34
N SER A 229 -30.10 -20.87 16.95
CA SER A 229 -30.15 -20.20 15.63
C SER A 229 -28.88 -19.45 15.25
N MET A 230 -28.25 -18.73 16.19
CA MET A 230 -27.00 -18.02 15.94
C MET A 230 -25.83 -18.96 15.61
N PHE A 231 -25.73 -20.12 16.28
CA PHE A 231 -24.72 -21.12 15.95
C PHE A 231 -24.96 -21.70 14.56
N GLN A 232 -26.21 -21.95 14.19
CA GLN A 232 -26.57 -22.47 12.87
C GLN A 232 -26.09 -21.52 11.76
N VAL A 233 -26.37 -20.22 11.88
CA VAL A 233 -25.92 -19.19 10.93
C VAL A 233 -24.40 -19.22 10.80
N VAL A 234 -23.67 -19.14 11.92
CA VAL A 234 -22.19 -19.13 11.90
C VAL A 234 -21.61 -20.39 11.27
N LYS A 235 -22.17 -21.56 11.59
CA LYS A 235 -21.70 -22.84 11.05
C LYS A 235 -21.99 -22.95 9.55
N LYS A 236 -23.18 -22.55 9.08
CA LYS A 236 -23.54 -22.51 7.66
C LYS A 236 -22.62 -21.56 6.88
N LEU A 237 -22.31 -20.38 7.43
CA LEU A 237 -21.33 -19.46 6.83
C LEU A 237 -19.92 -20.08 6.75
N LYS A 238 -19.48 -20.82 7.77
CA LYS A 238 -18.20 -21.55 7.75
C LYS A 238 -18.16 -22.64 6.67
N LEU A 239 -19.27 -23.34 6.46
CA LEU A 239 -19.40 -24.38 5.43
C LEU A 239 -19.41 -23.76 4.02
N LEU A 240 -20.23 -22.73 3.83
CA LEU A 240 -20.28 -21.96 2.59
C LEU A 240 -18.91 -21.37 2.21
N LYS A 241 -18.17 -20.84 3.20
CA LYS A 241 -16.78 -20.40 3.02
C LYS A 241 -15.88 -21.48 2.43
N LYS A 242 -16.01 -22.75 2.83
CA LYS A 242 -15.23 -23.86 2.25
C LYS A 242 -15.61 -24.11 0.80
N ALA A 243 -16.91 -24.14 0.50
CA ALA A 243 -17.40 -24.36 -0.86
C ALA A 243 -16.98 -23.22 -1.82
N LEU A 244 -17.10 -21.96 -1.39
CA LEU A 244 -16.65 -20.80 -2.17
C LEU A 244 -15.13 -20.79 -2.37
N LYS A 245 -14.34 -21.23 -1.39
CA LYS A 245 -12.89 -21.42 -1.58
C LYS A 245 -12.58 -22.43 -2.68
N LYS A 246 -13.33 -23.53 -2.75
CA LYS A 246 -13.20 -24.55 -3.79
C LYS A 246 -13.55 -23.97 -5.17
N LEU A 247 -14.68 -23.27 -5.29
CA LEU A 247 -15.09 -22.58 -6.51
C LEU A 247 -14.02 -21.59 -6.99
N ASN A 248 -13.49 -20.77 -6.07
CA ASN A 248 -12.42 -19.84 -6.38
C ASN A 248 -11.15 -20.53 -6.88
N HIS A 249 -10.75 -21.64 -6.24
CA HIS A 249 -9.55 -22.38 -6.63
C HIS A 249 -9.68 -23.01 -8.02
N GLN A 250 -10.89 -23.49 -8.37
CA GLN A 250 -11.15 -24.18 -9.64
C GLN A 250 -11.25 -23.21 -10.82
N HIS A 251 -11.90 -22.05 -10.65
CA HIS A 251 -12.28 -21.19 -11.78
C HIS A 251 -11.68 -19.78 -11.77
N PHE A 252 -11.14 -19.31 -10.63
CA PHE A 252 -10.75 -17.90 -10.47
C PHE A 252 -9.32 -17.71 -9.97
N ARG A 253 -8.56 -18.79 -9.76
CA ARG A 253 -7.20 -18.72 -9.22
C ARG A 253 -6.26 -17.92 -10.12
N ASN A 254 -6.44 -18.05 -11.43
CA ASN A 254 -5.56 -17.49 -12.46
C ASN A 254 -6.26 -16.42 -13.32
N ILE A 255 -7.34 -15.81 -12.82
CA ILE A 255 -8.18 -14.87 -13.58
C ILE A 255 -7.41 -13.76 -14.31
N LEU A 256 -6.29 -13.32 -13.73
CA LEU A 256 -5.43 -12.29 -14.30
C LEU A 256 -4.47 -12.82 -15.37
N VAL A 257 -4.00 -14.06 -15.20
CA VAL A 257 -3.12 -14.74 -16.15
C VAL A 257 -3.94 -15.17 -17.37
N GLU A 258 -5.13 -15.72 -17.15
CA GLU A 258 -6.06 -16.12 -18.20
C GLU A 258 -6.46 -14.93 -19.09
N ALA A 259 -6.74 -13.77 -18.49
CA ALA A 259 -7.02 -12.55 -19.26
C ALA A 259 -5.82 -12.10 -20.12
N GLU A 260 -4.60 -12.30 -19.66
CA GLU A 260 -3.38 -11.95 -20.39
C GLU A 260 -3.08 -12.96 -21.52
N GLU A 261 -3.27 -14.26 -21.26
CA GLU A 261 -3.16 -15.33 -22.25
C GLU A 261 -4.20 -15.17 -23.36
N ASP A 262 -5.45 -14.87 -23.00
CA ASP A 262 -6.52 -14.61 -23.96
C ASP A 262 -6.25 -13.35 -24.79
N ARG A 263 -5.66 -12.31 -24.19
CA ARG A 263 -5.22 -11.11 -24.92
C ARG A 263 -4.15 -11.46 -25.95
N ALA A 264 -3.14 -12.25 -25.55
CA ALA A 264 -2.09 -12.68 -26.46
C ALA A 264 -2.64 -13.57 -27.59
N ALA A 265 -3.58 -14.46 -27.29
CA ALA A 265 -4.25 -15.31 -28.27
C ALA A 265 -5.08 -14.48 -29.28
N LEU A 266 -5.82 -13.48 -28.80
CA LEU A 266 -6.57 -12.57 -29.67
C LEU A 266 -5.63 -11.79 -30.59
N ASN A 267 -4.55 -11.22 -30.06
CA ASN A 267 -3.55 -10.52 -30.87
C ASN A 267 -2.97 -11.43 -31.97
N GLN A 268 -2.68 -12.69 -31.65
CA GLN A 268 -2.19 -13.65 -32.66
C GLN A 268 -3.26 -13.96 -33.72
N ALA A 269 -4.52 -14.15 -33.33
CA ALA A 269 -5.62 -14.38 -34.27
C ALA A 269 -5.82 -13.18 -35.20
N GLN A 270 -5.80 -11.96 -34.65
CA GLN A 270 -5.92 -10.71 -35.41
C GLN A 270 -4.75 -10.53 -36.39
N ASN A 271 -3.51 -10.79 -35.97
CA ASN A 271 -2.34 -10.73 -36.86
C ASN A 271 -2.46 -11.71 -38.04
N ARG A 272 -2.98 -12.92 -37.81
CA ARG A 272 -3.24 -13.89 -38.88
C ARG A 272 -4.34 -13.41 -39.81
N LEU A 273 -5.45 -12.89 -39.27
CA LEU A 273 -6.55 -12.35 -40.06
C LEU A 273 -6.11 -11.15 -40.91
N HIS A 274 -5.22 -10.28 -40.41
CA HIS A 274 -4.65 -9.19 -41.19
C HIS A 274 -3.81 -9.67 -42.38
N SER A 275 -3.28 -10.89 -42.33
CA SER A 275 -2.51 -11.50 -43.43
C SER A 275 -3.42 -12.08 -44.52
N ASP A 276 -4.66 -12.47 -44.19
CA ASP A 276 -5.68 -12.94 -45.14
C ASP A 276 -7.09 -12.54 -44.68
N PRO A 277 -7.50 -11.28 -44.92
CA PRO A 277 -8.74 -10.73 -44.36
C PRO A 277 -10.03 -11.39 -44.89
N SER A 278 -9.98 -12.00 -46.07
CA SER A 278 -11.12 -12.68 -46.71
C SER A 278 -11.40 -14.08 -46.15
N ASN A 279 -10.51 -14.61 -45.32
CA ASN A 279 -10.60 -15.97 -44.82
C ASN A 279 -11.67 -16.11 -43.74
N LYS A 280 -12.80 -16.75 -44.09
CA LYS A 280 -13.92 -16.95 -43.18
C LYS A 280 -13.55 -17.73 -41.92
N ALA A 281 -12.64 -18.70 -42.00
CA ALA A 281 -12.22 -19.48 -40.83
C ALA A 281 -11.40 -18.62 -39.85
N LEU A 282 -10.56 -17.71 -40.35
CA LEU A 282 -9.82 -16.78 -39.49
C LEU A 282 -10.74 -15.72 -38.87
N GLN A 283 -11.77 -15.27 -39.58
CA GLN A 283 -12.78 -14.35 -39.04
C GLN A 283 -13.57 -15.00 -37.89
N GLU A 284 -13.99 -16.25 -38.07
CA GLU A 284 -14.69 -17.00 -37.02
C GLU A 284 -13.79 -17.26 -35.80
N GLN A 285 -12.53 -17.63 -36.05
CA GLN A 285 -11.55 -17.82 -34.98
C GLN A 285 -11.28 -16.53 -34.19
N GLU A 286 -11.13 -15.39 -34.87
CA GLU A 286 -10.95 -14.09 -34.23
C GLU A 286 -12.17 -13.74 -33.36
N THR A 287 -13.39 -13.95 -33.88
CA THR A 287 -14.63 -13.69 -33.15
C THR A 287 -14.71 -14.49 -31.85
N ILE A 288 -14.36 -15.79 -31.90
CA ILE A 288 -14.32 -16.65 -30.72
C ILE A 288 -13.30 -16.13 -29.69
N MET A 289 -12.09 -15.79 -30.13
CA MET A 289 -11.04 -15.27 -29.25
C MET A 289 -11.42 -13.91 -28.67
N TYR A 290 -12.08 -13.06 -29.45
CA TYR A 290 -12.58 -11.75 -29.02
C TYR A 290 -13.59 -11.89 -27.89
N HIS A 291 -14.60 -12.76 -28.06
CA HIS A 291 -15.60 -13.00 -27.02
C HIS A 291 -15.00 -13.60 -25.76
N LYS A 292 -14.02 -14.51 -25.91
CA LYS A 292 -13.30 -15.10 -24.78
C LYS A 292 -12.51 -14.04 -24.00
N PHE A 293 -11.68 -13.26 -24.69
CA PHE A 293 -10.90 -12.18 -24.09
C PHE A 293 -11.80 -11.11 -23.45
N ARG A 294 -12.90 -10.73 -24.10
CA ARG A 294 -13.85 -9.76 -23.55
C ARG A 294 -14.41 -10.21 -22.20
N ASN A 295 -14.73 -11.49 -22.06
CA ASN A 295 -15.21 -12.06 -20.81
C ASN A 295 -14.10 -12.11 -19.74
N SER A 296 -12.92 -12.67 -20.05
CA SER A 296 -11.82 -12.78 -19.07
C SER A 296 -11.29 -11.41 -18.65
N SER A 297 -11.20 -10.44 -19.56
CA SER A 297 -10.86 -9.04 -19.27
C SER A 297 -11.88 -8.38 -18.33
N TYR A 298 -13.18 -8.55 -18.58
CA TYR A 298 -14.24 -8.03 -17.71
C TYR A 298 -14.14 -8.59 -16.28
N LEU A 299 -13.94 -9.91 -16.17
CA LEU A 299 -13.77 -10.58 -14.88
C LEU A 299 -12.50 -10.09 -14.14
N ALA A 300 -11.37 -9.99 -14.84
CA ALA A 300 -10.13 -9.46 -14.28
C ALA A 300 -10.28 -8.01 -13.79
N LYS A 301 -10.99 -7.17 -14.54
CA LYS A 301 -11.28 -5.78 -14.18
C LYS A 301 -12.12 -5.68 -12.91
N MET A 302 -13.21 -6.45 -12.81
CA MET A 302 -14.04 -6.51 -11.60
C MET A 302 -13.24 -6.99 -10.38
N PHE A 303 -12.41 -8.01 -10.56
CA PHE A 303 -11.52 -8.53 -9.52
C PHE A 303 -10.57 -7.44 -8.99
N LEU A 304 -9.97 -6.66 -9.89
CA LEU A 304 -9.05 -5.57 -9.53
C LEU A 304 -9.76 -4.37 -8.90
N LEU A 305 -10.93 -3.98 -9.42
CA LEU A 305 -11.76 -2.89 -8.89
C LEU A 305 -12.15 -3.13 -7.44
N GLN A 306 -12.61 -4.36 -7.12
CA GLN A 306 -12.98 -4.72 -5.76
C GLN A 306 -11.78 -4.60 -4.79
N ARG A 307 -10.57 -4.94 -5.27
CA ARG A 307 -9.34 -4.91 -4.46
C ARG A 307 -8.78 -3.51 -4.32
N SER A 308 -8.87 -2.68 -5.35
CA SER A 308 -8.42 -1.29 -5.30
C SER A 308 -9.36 -0.41 -4.48
N LYS A 309 -10.64 -0.79 -4.33
CA LYS A 309 -11.70 0.07 -3.77
C LYS A 309 -11.73 1.45 -4.44
N ALA A 310 -11.40 1.51 -5.73
CA ALA A 310 -11.44 2.75 -6.50
C ALA A 310 -12.88 2.96 -7.00
N SER A 311 -13.53 4.06 -6.60
CA SER A 311 -14.90 4.40 -7.02
C SER A 311 -14.95 5.19 -8.34
N TRP A 312 -13.83 5.78 -8.77
CA TRP A 312 -13.78 6.82 -9.80
C TRP A 312 -13.54 6.33 -11.23
N ILE A 313 -13.38 5.02 -11.45
CA ILE A 313 -13.12 4.49 -12.80
C ILE A 313 -14.45 4.26 -13.52
N LYS A 314 -14.92 5.29 -14.23
CA LYS A 314 -15.85 5.09 -15.34
C LYS A 314 -15.16 4.16 -16.36
N LEU A 315 -15.90 3.16 -16.81
CA LEU A 315 -15.49 1.92 -17.51
C LEU A 315 -14.72 2.07 -18.86
N GLY A 316 -13.98 3.15 -19.10
CA GLY A 316 -13.40 3.45 -20.43
C GLY A 316 -11.99 2.91 -20.73
N GLY A 317 -11.17 2.60 -19.72
CA GLY A 317 -9.78 2.15 -19.94
C GLY A 317 -9.47 0.79 -19.32
N ASP A 318 -8.78 -0.08 -20.07
CA ASP A 318 -8.20 -1.35 -19.59
C ASP A 318 -6.86 -1.11 -18.88
N ASN A 319 -6.84 -0.18 -17.93
CA ASN A 319 -5.63 0.16 -17.20
C ASN A 319 -5.46 -0.74 -15.97
N ILE A 320 -5.27 -2.04 -16.20
CA ILE A 320 -4.92 -3.03 -15.16
C ILE A 320 -3.72 -2.55 -14.33
N ARG A 321 -2.77 -1.87 -14.97
CA ARG A 321 -1.58 -1.27 -14.32
C ARG A 321 -1.94 -0.22 -13.26
N TYR A 322 -2.90 0.65 -13.55
CA TYR A 322 -3.40 1.63 -12.58
C TYR A 322 -3.99 0.95 -11.33
N PHE A 323 -4.81 -0.08 -11.51
CA PHE A 323 -5.38 -0.81 -10.38
C PHE A 323 -4.31 -1.42 -9.48
N TYR A 324 -3.25 -2.00 -10.07
CA TYR A 324 -2.12 -2.51 -9.30
C TYR A 324 -1.40 -1.42 -8.52
N SER A 325 -1.17 -0.26 -9.14
CA SER A 325 -0.55 0.90 -8.48
C SER A 325 -1.38 1.33 -7.25
N VAL A 326 -2.69 1.55 -7.42
CA VAL A 326 -3.60 1.94 -6.33
C VAL A 326 -3.63 0.88 -5.21
N ILE A 327 -3.71 -0.41 -5.55
CA ILE A 327 -3.71 -1.50 -4.55
C ILE A 327 -2.42 -1.47 -3.73
N ARG A 328 -1.28 -1.22 -4.37
CA ARG A 328 0.04 -1.21 -3.71
C ARG A 328 0.23 0.03 -2.86
N HIS A 329 -0.10 1.21 -3.39
CA HIS A 329 -0.10 2.46 -2.63
C HIS A 329 -0.96 2.33 -1.36
N LYS A 330 -2.17 1.78 -1.48
CA LYS A 330 -3.03 1.49 -0.31
C LYS A 330 -2.41 0.51 0.68
N ARG A 331 -1.67 -0.50 0.21
CA ARG A 331 -0.96 -1.44 1.11
C ARG A 331 0.15 -0.74 1.87
N LEU A 332 0.88 0.19 1.25
CA LEU A 332 1.91 0.99 1.92
C LEU A 332 1.27 1.87 3.00
N GLN A 333 0.22 2.61 2.63
CA GLN A 333 -0.52 3.49 3.55
C GLN A 333 -1.20 2.75 4.71
N GLN A 334 -1.61 1.49 4.51
CA GLN A 334 -2.25 0.66 5.54
C GLN A 334 -1.27 -0.22 6.32
N ALA A 335 0.03 -0.11 6.06
CA ALA A 335 1.01 -0.90 6.77
C ALA A 335 1.10 -0.41 8.22
N ILE A 336 0.70 -1.27 9.16
CA ILE A 336 0.89 -0.99 10.59
C ILE A 336 2.35 -1.26 10.91
N ILE A 337 3.17 -0.22 10.83
CA ILE A 337 4.61 -0.30 11.12
C ILE A 337 4.84 -0.42 12.61
N GLN A 338 4.12 0.39 13.40
CA GLN A 338 4.22 0.42 14.85
C GLN A 338 2.86 0.60 15.52
N ILE A 339 2.75 0.12 16.76
CA ILE A 339 1.60 0.39 17.64
C ILE A 339 2.10 0.70 19.04
N LYS A 340 1.41 1.60 19.74
CA LYS A 340 1.66 1.86 21.16
C LYS A 340 0.78 0.96 22.00
N ASP A 341 1.34 0.40 23.06
CA ASP A 341 0.57 -0.32 24.06
C ASP A 341 -0.15 0.64 25.04
N HIS A 342 -0.80 0.07 26.06
CA HIS A 342 -1.53 0.82 27.06
C HIS A 342 -0.64 1.58 28.06
N HIS A 343 0.67 1.28 28.09
CA HIS A 343 1.68 2.02 28.85
C HIS A 343 2.34 3.13 28.03
N GLY A 344 2.03 3.22 26.73
CA GLY A 344 2.62 4.19 25.80
C GLY A 344 3.91 3.69 25.13
N GLU A 345 4.33 2.45 25.42
CA GLU A 345 5.51 1.83 24.85
C GLU A 345 5.25 1.38 23.42
N LEU A 346 6.24 1.58 22.56
CA LEU A 346 6.07 1.46 21.12
C LEU A 346 6.65 0.13 20.61
N THR A 347 5.82 -0.67 19.97
CA THR A 347 6.18 -2.00 19.44
C THR A 347 6.19 -1.99 17.92
N THR A 348 7.18 -2.66 17.32
CA THR A 348 7.40 -2.67 15.85
C THR A 348 7.32 -4.06 15.23
N ASP A 349 7.56 -5.13 16.01
CA ASP A 349 7.49 -6.49 15.53
C ASP A 349 6.04 -7.00 15.42
N ASN A 350 5.79 -7.93 14.49
CA ASN A 350 4.43 -8.39 14.21
C ASN A 350 3.80 -9.18 15.36
N ALA A 351 4.59 -9.88 16.18
CA ALA A 351 4.05 -10.69 17.28
C ALA A 351 3.55 -9.77 18.40
N SER A 352 4.38 -8.82 18.83
CA SER A 352 4.01 -7.83 19.83
C SER A 352 2.87 -6.93 19.35
N LYS A 353 2.88 -6.48 18.09
CA LYS A 353 1.75 -5.74 17.52
C LYS A 353 0.43 -6.53 17.59
N THR A 354 0.49 -7.84 17.38
CA THR A 354 -0.69 -8.71 17.49
C THR A 354 -1.16 -8.81 18.95
N ASN A 355 -0.24 -9.00 19.89
CA ASN A 355 -0.57 -9.06 21.32
C ASN A 355 -1.18 -7.75 21.82
N VAL A 356 -0.62 -6.59 21.48
CA VAL A 356 -1.18 -5.29 21.85
C VAL A 356 -2.63 -5.15 21.35
N LEU A 357 -2.92 -5.58 20.12
CA LEU A 357 -4.28 -5.57 19.59
C LEU A 357 -5.20 -6.55 20.33
N VAL A 358 -4.72 -7.76 20.63
CA VAL A 358 -5.47 -8.76 21.40
C VAL A 358 -5.78 -8.21 22.79
N ASP A 359 -4.78 -7.76 23.54
CA ASP A 359 -4.92 -7.21 24.89
C ASP A 359 -5.91 -6.03 24.92
N TYR A 360 -5.83 -5.13 23.93
CA TYR A 360 -6.74 -4.01 23.81
C TYR A 360 -8.20 -4.46 23.64
N TYR A 361 -8.46 -5.39 22.71
CA TYR A 361 -9.81 -5.89 22.47
C TYR A 361 -10.30 -6.83 23.57
N GLU A 362 -9.44 -7.65 24.16
CA GLU A 362 -9.77 -8.46 25.32
C GLU A 362 -10.14 -7.57 26.50
N THR A 363 -9.38 -6.51 26.79
CA THR A 363 -9.73 -5.56 27.83
C THR A 363 -11.04 -4.83 27.52
N MET A 364 -11.24 -4.39 26.27
CA MET A 364 -12.46 -3.71 25.86
C MET A 364 -13.70 -4.61 25.99
N LEU A 365 -13.59 -5.87 25.55
CA LEU A 365 -14.70 -6.82 25.47
C LEU A 365 -14.91 -7.61 26.77
N SER A 366 -13.87 -7.79 27.58
CA SER A 366 -13.91 -8.48 28.89
C SER A 366 -14.20 -7.55 30.05
N LYS A 367 -14.30 -6.22 29.82
CA LYS A 367 -15.00 -5.35 30.77
C LYS A 367 -16.40 -5.92 30.92
N GLU A 368 -16.66 -6.57 32.05
CA GLU A 368 -18.00 -6.90 32.49
C GLU A 368 -18.77 -5.59 32.45
N GLY A 369 -19.57 -5.40 31.38
CA GLY A 369 -20.50 -4.30 31.34
C GLY A 369 -21.30 -4.43 32.61
N ARG A 370 -21.19 -3.42 33.50
CA ARG A 370 -21.87 -3.31 34.80
C ARG A 370 -23.08 -4.23 34.77
N ARG A 371 -23.05 -5.36 35.53
CA ARG A 371 -24.10 -6.40 35.55
C ARG A 371 -25.38 -5.77 35.03
N ARG A 372 -25.76 -6.05 33.77
CA ARG A 372 -26.96 -5.43 33.20
C ARG A 372 -28.05 -5.63 34.25
N ALA A 373 -28.48 -4.55 34.89
CA ALA A 373 -29.53 -4.65 35.89
C ALA A 373 -30.65 -5.40 35.19
N LYS A 374 -31.12 -6.51 35.78
CA LYS A 374 -32.25 -7.26 35.21
C LYS A 374 -33.30 -6.21 34.86
N THR A 375 -33.59 -6.08 33.57
CA THR A 375 -34.53 -5.09 33.08
C THR A 375 -35.79 -5.23 33.92
N PHE A 376 -36.18 -4.16 34.61
CA PHE A 376 -37.36 -4.22 35.49
C PHE A 376 -38.52 -4.71 34.63
N HIS A 377 -39.14 -5.83 34.99
CA HIS A 377 -40.29 -6.37 34.24
C HIS A 377 -41.42 -5.35 34.12
N SER A 378 -41.49 -4.38 35.05
CA SER A 378 -42.39 -3.22 34.99
C SER A 378 -42.11 -2.28 33.82
N PHE A 379 -40.86 -2.13 33.39
CA PHE A 379 -40.50 -1.33 32.21
C PHE A 379 -41.01 -1.99 30.92
N LEU A 380 -40.83 -3.31 30.78
CA LEU A 380 -41.32 -4.07 29.63
C LEU A 380 -42.85 -4.13 29.55
N LYS A 381 -43.57 -4.06 30.69
CA LYS A 381 -45.04 -3.99 30.74
C LYS A 381 -45.60 -2.66 30.20
N ASN A 382 -44.82 -1.59 30.25
CA ASN A 382 -45.23 -0.26 29.79
C ASN A 382 -44.60 0.12 28.44
N CYS A 383 -43.73 -0.74 27.87
CA CYS A 383 -43.28 -0.59 26.50
C CYS A 383 -44.46 -0.86 25.56
N THR A 384 -44.62 -0.03 24.53
CA THR A 384 -45.56 -0.28 23.44
C THR A 384 -45.24 -1.61 22.78
N THR A 385 -46.06 -2.62 23.05
CA THR A 385 -46.03 -3.87 22.30
C THR A 385 -46.57 -3.61 20.91
N LEU A 386 -45.92 -4.22 19.91
CA LEU A 386 -46.37 -4.14 18.52
C LEU A 386 -47.85 -4.56 18.45
N ASN A 387 -48.69 -3.73 17.86
CA ASN A 387 -50.07 -4.10 17.62
C ASN A 387 -50.14 -5.19 16.54
N ALA A 388 -51.29 -5.86 16.39
CA ALA A 388 -51.45 -6.96 15.43
C ALA A 388 -51.07 -6.57 14.00
N SER A 389 -51.32 -5.33 13.59
CA SER A 389 -50.93 -4.82 12.26
C SER A 389 -49.42 -4.73 12.11
N GLN A 390 -48.70 -4.20 13.11
CA GLN A 390 -47.25 -4.09 13.11
C GLN A 390 -46.56 -5.45 13.19
N GLN A 391 -47.16 -6.40 13.93
CA GLN A 391 -46.67 -7.78 13.96
C GLN A 391 -46.82 -8.45 12.59
N MET A 392 -47.96 -8.23 11.92
CA MET A 392 -48.20 -8.74 10.57
C MET A 392 -47.25 -8.11 9.55
N GLU A 393 -46.92 -6.83 9.70
CA GLU A 393 -45.95 -6.13 8.85
C GLU A 393 -44.53 -6.72 8.99
N LEU A 394 -44.10 -7.05 10.21
CA LEU A 394 -42.77 -7.63 10.47
C LEU A 394 -42.57 -9.06 9.95
N ILE A 395 -43.66 -9.79 9.69
CA ILE A 395 -43.61 -11.13 9.11
C ILE A 395 -43.88 -11.14 7.60
N GLN A 396 -44.11 -9.97 6.98
CA GLN A 396 -44.24 -9.91 5.53
C GLN A 396 -42.92 -10.29 4.86
N PRO A 397 -42.98 -10.95 3.68
CA PRO A 397 -41.80 -11.17 2.87
C PRO A 397 -41.14 -9.83 2.54
N TYR A 398 -39.83 -9.73 2.77
CA TYR A 398 -39.09 -8.54 2.42
C TYR A 398 -39.15 -8.27 0.92
N THR A 399 -39.29 -7.00 0.56
CA THR A 399 -39.25 -6.52 -0.81
C THR A 399 -37.80 -6.25 -1.24
N VAL A 400 -37.56 -6.24 -2.55
CA VAL A 400 -36.23 -5.93 -3.11
C VAL A 400 -35.77 -4.51 -2.74
N LYS A 401 -36.69 -3.59 -2.42
CA LYS A 401 -36.37 -2.22 -1.99
C LYS A 401 -35.91 -2.12 -0.53
N GLU A 402 -36.25 -3.08 0.31
CA GLU A 402 -35.91 -3.10 1.74
C GLU A 402 -34.53 -3.69 2.02
N VAL A 403 -33.99 -4.45 1.07
CA VAL A 403 -32.62 -4.98 1.12
C VAL A 403 -31.67 -3.91 0.57
N LYS A 404 -31.11 -3.08 1.45
CA LYS A 404 -30.09 -2.08 1.11
C LYS A 404 -28.72 -2.67 0.79
#